data_AF-A0A3A6TKY7-F1
#
_entry.id   AF-A0A3A6TKY7-F1
#
_cell.length_a   1.000
_cell.length_b   1.000
_cell.length_c   1.000
_cell.angle_alpha   90.00
_cell.angle_beta   90.00
_cell.angle_gamma   90.00
#
_symmetry.space_group_name_H-M   'P 1'
#
loop_
_entity.id
_entity.type
_entity.pdbx_description
1 polymer ?
#
loop_
_entity_poly.entity_id
_entity_poly.type
_entity_poly.pdbx_seq_one_letter_code
_entity_poly.pdbx_strand_id
1 'polypeptide(L)' 'MFDFNISTLITCLVIFLVTVHVIFALKPVISPVNVPTNQRILWSVLGFCFGAVGYYYFLSKLPFSIIVESHRDK' A
#
# COMPACT_ATOMS: atom_id res chain seq x y z
N MET A 1 31.15 -1.84 -16.85
CA MET A 1 30.03 -2.79 -17.03
C MET A 1 29.80 -3.38 -15.65
N PHE A 2 28.70 -3.04 -14.98
CA PHE A 2 28.41 -3.62 -13.66
C PHE A 2 27.95 -5.06 -13.90
N ASP A 3 28.80 -6.04 -13.60
CA ASP A 3 28.39 -7.45 -13.52
C ASP A 3 27.44 -7.59 -12.33
N PHE A 4 26.15 -7.34 -12.59
CA PHE A 4 25.12 -7.55 -11.61
C PHE A 4 24.96 -9.05 -11.41
N ASN A 5 25.56 -9.57 -10.32
CA ASN A 5 25.34 -10.93 -9.90
C ASN A 5 23.82 -11.13 -9.73
N ILE A 6 23.27 -12.22 -10.28
CA ILE A 6 21.85 -12.57 -10.20
C ILE A 6 21.35 -12.53 -8.74
N SER A 7 22.18 -12.92 -7.78
CA SER A 7 21.88 -12.85 -6.35
C SER A 7 21.65 -11.41 -5.87
N THR A 8 22.48 -10.47 -6.33
CA THR A 8 22.34 -9.04 -6.03
C THR A 8 21.07 -8.48 -6.68
N LEU A 9 20.77 -8.87 -7.92
CA LEU A 9 19.54 -8.46 -8.61
C LEU A 9 18.29 -8.95 -7.88
N ILE A 10 18.27 -10.23 -7.49
CA ILE A 10 17.17 -10.82 -6.71
C ILE A 10 16.99 -10.06 -5.38
N THR A 11 18.09 -9.77 -4.68
CA THR A 11 18.05 -9.02 -3.43
C THR A 11 17.45 -7.62 -3.63
N CYS A 12 17.88 -6.90 -4.66
CA CYS A 12 17.32 -5.59 -5.00
C CYS A 12 15.82 -5.67 -5.31
N LEU A 13 15.39 -6.68 -6.08
CA LEU A 13 13.98 -6.88 -6.41
C LEU A 13 13.13 -7.19 -5.18
N VAL A 14 13.64 -8.00 -4.24
CA VAL A 14 12.95 -8.30 -2.98
C VAL A 14 12.83 -7.04 -2.12
N ILE A 15 13.91 -6.25 -1.99
CA ILE A 15 13.87 -4.98 -1.24
C ILE A 15 12.85 -4.02 -1.86
N PHE A 16 12.85 -3.89 -3.19
CA PHE A 16 11.88 -3.08 -3.90
C PHE A 16 10.44 -3.57 -3.65
N LEU A 17 10.22 -4.89 -3.75
CA LEU A 17 8.91 -5.49 -3.50
C LEU A 17 8.43 -5.20 -2.07
N VAL A 18 9.26 -5.41 -1.06
CA VAL A 18 8.93 -5.12 0.35
C VAL A 18 8.64 -3.63 0.54
N THR A 19 9.43 -2.76 -0.06
CA THR A 19 9.22 -1.30 0.01
C THR A 19 7.86 -0.91 -0.55
N VAL A 20 7.48 -1.47 -1.70
CA VAL A 20 6.15 -1.25 -2.31
C VAL A 20 5.03 -1.75 -1.38
N HIS A 21 5.18 -2.91 -0.75
CA HIS A 21 4.18 -3.43 0.20
C HIS A 21 4.05 -2.54 1.44
N VAL A 22 5.16 -2.00 1.96
CA VAL A 22 5.14 -1.04 3.08
C VAL A 22 4.41 0.24 2.68
N ILE A 23 4.64 0.78 1.48
CA ILE A 23 3.90 1.95 0.98
C ILE A 23 2.39 1.69 0.96
N PHE A 24 1.96 0.52 0.49
CA PHE A 24 0.54 0.16 0.50
C PHE A 24 -0.02 -0.03 1.91
N ALA A 25 0.76 -0.58 2.83
CA ALA A 25 0.39 -0.75 4.24
C ALA A 25 0.24 0.58 4.99
N LEU A 26 0.96 1.63 4.58
CA LEU A 26 0.90 2.96 5.20
C LEU A 26 -0.32 3.77 4.74
N LYS A 27 -0.85 3.52 3.53
CA LYS A 27 -1.99 4.28 2.97
C LYS A 27 -3.22 4.33 3.89
N PRO A 28 -3.67 3.24 4.53
CA PRO A 28 -4.78 3.28 5.49
C PRO A 28 -4.51 4.13 6.74
N VAL A 29 -3.24 4.23 7.16
CA VAL A 29 -2.83 4.97 8.36
C VAL A 29 -2.85 6.47 8.09
N ILE A 30 -2.28 6.90 6.96
CA ILE A 30 -2.22 8.31 6.55
C ILE A 30 -3.53 8.82 5.93
N SER A 31 -4.50 7.92 5.69
CA SER A 31 -5.76 8.30 5.08
C SER A 31 -6.56 9.23 6.01
N PRO A 32 -7.10 10.34 5.49
CA PRO A 32 -7.95 11.26 6.25
C PRO A 32 -9.35 10.66 6.53
N VAL A 33 -9.64 9.46 6.00
CA VAL A 33 -10.95 8.82 6.19
C VAL A 33 -11.12 8.44 7.67
N ASN A 34 -12.23 8.86 8.27
CA ASN A 34 -12.58 8.50 9.63
C ASN A 34 -13.08 7.04 9.70
N VAL A 35 -12.13 6.11 9.78
CA VAL A 35 -12.36 4.67 9.89
C VAL A 35 -11.85 4.17 11.24
N PRO A 36 -12.60 3.29 11.94
CA PRO A 36 -12.14 2.71 13.20
C PRO A 36 -10.78 2.01 13.08
N THR A 37 -9.99 2.11 14.15
CA THR A 37 -8.58 1.69 14.21
C THR A 37 -8.38 0.21 13.88
N ASN A 38 -9.32 -0.66 14.26
CA ASN A 38 -9.28 -2.09 13.93
C ASN A 38 -9.33 -2.37 12.42
N GLN A 39 -10.15 -1.63 11.68
CA GLN A 39 -10.23 -1.73 10.21
C GLN A 39 -8.97 -1.15 9.55
N ARG A 40 -8.43 -0.05 10.09
CA ARG A 40 -7.15 0.50 9.62
C ARG A 40 -6.02 -0.53 9.73
N ILE A 41 -5.90 -1.20 10.89
CA ILE A 41 -4.90 -2.27 11.10
C ILE A 41 -5.11 -3.41 10.11
N LEU A 42 -6.36 -3.89 9.96
CA LEU A 42 -6.68 -4.96 9.02
C LEU A 42 -6.27 -4.59 7.58
N TRP A 43 -6.54 -3.36 7.15
CA TRP A 43 -6.18 -2.91 5.80
C TRP A 43 -4.69 -2.70 5.62
N SER A 44 -3.98 -2.24 6.64
CA SER A 44 -2.51 -2.18 6.63
C SER A 44 -1.89 -3.57 6.48
N VAL A 45 -2.42 -4.57 7.19
CA VAL A 45 -1.98 -5.97 7.07
C VAL A 45 -2.29 -6.50 5.66
N LEU A 46 -3.48 -6.25 5.12
CA LEU A 46 -3.82 -6.65 3.76
C LEU A 46 -2.94 -5.97 2.70
N GLY A 47 -2.63 -4.69 2.85
CA GLY A 47 -1.69 -3.98 1.97
C GLY A 47 -0.26 -4.52 2.06
N PHE A 48 0.17 -4.97 3.23
CA PHE A 48 1.48 -5.59 3.41
C PHE A 48 1.56 -7.01 2.85
N CYS A 49 0.49 -7.81 2.95
CA CYS A 49 0.48 -9.20 2.47
C CYS A 49 0.18 -9.32 0.97
N PHE A 50 -0.69 -8.46 0.44
CA PHE A 50 -1.19 -8.53 -0.94
C PHE A 50 -0.82 -7.32 -1.80
N GLY A 51 -0.07 -6.36 -1.26
CA GLY A 51 0.40 -5.19 -1.99
C GLY A 51 -0.75 -4.35 -2.54
N ALA A 52 -0.71 -4.11 -3.85
CA ALA A 52 -1.72 -3.34 -4.56
C ALA A 52 -3.13 -3.94 -4.45
N VAL A 53 -3.26 -5.27 -4.45
CA VAL A 53 -4.57 -5.95 -4.37
C VAL A 53 -5.25 -5.63 -3.04
N GLY A 54 -4.50 -5.68 -1.94
CA GLY A 54 -5.01 -5.31 -0.61
C GLY A 54 -5.43 -3.84 -0.55
N TYR A 55 -4.68 -2.95 -1.20
CA TYR A 55 -5.01 -1.53 -1.29
C TYR A 55 -6.28 -1.25 -2.10
N TYR A 56 -6.44 -1.85 -3.28
CA TYR A 56 -7.64 -1.65 -4.11
C TYR A 56 -8.89 -2.27 -3.47
N TYR A 57 -8.73 -3.39 -2.78
CA TYR A 57 -9.80 -3.96 -1.97
C TYR A 57 -10.28 -2.96 -0.91
N PHE A 58 -9.36 -2.32 -0.19
CA PHE A 58 -9.70 -1.23 0.73
C PHE A 58 -10.42 -0.08 0.01
N LEU A 59 -9.89 0.40 -1.12
CA LEU A 59 -10.50 1.51 -1.86
C LEU A 59 -11.94 1.19 -2.28
N SER A 60 -12.22 -0.04 -2.69
CA SER A 60 -13.57 -0.49 -3.06
C SER A 60 -14.57 -0.52 -1.90
N LYS A 61 -14.08 -0.54 -0.65
CA LYS A 61 -14.91 -0.52 0.56
C LYS A 61 -15.16 0.89 1.09
N LEU A 62 -14.45 1.89 0.56
CA LEU A 62 -14.66 3.28 0.93
C LEU A 62 -15.86 3.88 0.16
N PRO A 63 -16.65 4.76 0.80
CA PRO A 63 -17.68 5.52 0.11
C PRO A 63 -17.06 6.42 -0.98
N PHE A 64 -17.68 6.46 -2.15
CA PHE A 64 -17.21 7.21 -3.32
C PHE A 64 -16.95 8.69 -3.02
N SER A 65 -17.75 9.30 -2.13
CA SER A 65 -17.61 10.70 -1.71
C SER A 65 -16.24 11.01 -1.10
N ILE A 66 -15.65 10.07 -0.36
CA ILE A 66 -14.38 10.28 0.35
C ILE A 66 -13.18 10.07 -0.58
N ILE A 67 -13.35 9.25 -1.63
CA ILE A 67 -12.34 9.01 -2.66
C ILE A 67 -12.19 10.25 -3.56
N VAL A 68 -13.31 10.88 -3.91
CA VAL A 68 -13.34 12.08 -4.77
C VAL A 68 -12.80 13.31 -4.04
N GLU A 69 -13.14 13.51 -2.76
CA GLU A 69 -12.64 14.65 -1.98
C GLU A 69 -11.11 14.60 -1.79
N SER A 70 -10.55 13.41 -1.53
CA SER A 70 -9.10 13.19 -1.43
C SER A 70 -8.33 13.49 -2.74
N HIS A 71 -9.02 13.55 -3.88
CA HIS A 71 -8.43 13.87 -5.18
C HIS A 71 -8.61 15.33 -5.58
N ARG A 72 -9.48 16.09 -4.89
CA ARG A 72 -9.74 17.51 -5.13
C ARG A 72 -8.76 18.42 -4.38
N ASP A 73 -8.25 17.96 -3.24
CA ASP A 73 -7.32 18.70 -2.37
C ASP A 73 -5.82 18.42 -2.66
N LYS A 74 -5.49 17.88 -3.84
CA LYS A 74 -4.11 17.69 -4.32
C LYS A 74 -3.91 18.39 -5.65
#